data_AF-A0A3B3BBI8-F1
#
_entry.id   AF-A0A3B3BBI8-F1
#
_cell.length_a   1.000
_cell.length_b   1.000
_cell.length_c   1.000
_cell.angle_alpha   90.00
_cell.angle_beta   90.00
_cell.angle_gamma   90.00
#
_symmetry.space_group_name_H-M   'P 1'
#
loop_
_entity.id
_entity.type
_entity.pdbx_description
1 polymer ?
#
loop_
_entity_poly.entity_id
_entity_poly.type
_entity_poly.pdbx_seq_one_letter_code
_entity_poly.pdbx_strand_id
1 'polypeptide(L)'
;CDLVMNHTSADRCNFVKNTPDCDMEDGFINYLRIVFCLLPPDLTPFTITLCSIWLLFLFMILGLTASKFCPNLSAISSSLHLTHNVAGVTFLALGNGAPDIFSAMAAFSHPHTAGLAVGALFAGIFVTTVVAGSVSLFKPFAVASRPFLRDVIFYMVAVFWTFLMLYRGTTTLGETL
;
A
#
# COMPACT_ATOMS: atom_id res chain seq x y z
N CYS A 1 -14.28 -11.72 7.66
CA CYS A 1 -15.48 -10.93 7.27
C CYS A 1 -15.96 -11.22 5.83
N ASP A 2 -15.56 -12.35 5.21
CA ASP A 2 -15.68 -12.57 3.75
C ASP A 2 -17.09 -12.94 3.27
N LEU A 3 -17.94 -13.42 4.19
CA LEU A 3 -19.30 -13.87 3.89
C LEU A 3 -20.34 -12.74 3.90
N VAL A 4 -19.94 -11.49 4.14
CA VAL A 4 -20.87 -10.36 4.28
C VAL A 4 -21.77 -10.17 3.05
N MET A 5 -21.24 -10.44 1.85
CA MET A 5 -21.99 -10.30 0.59
C MET A 5 -23.02 -11.41 0.38
N ASN A 6 -22.89 -12.55 1.08
CA ASN A 6 -23.81 -13.69 0.99
C ASN A 6 -25.12 -13.46 1.78
N HIS A 7 -25.16 -12.44 2.63
CA HIS A 7 -26.36 -12.04 3.37
C HIS A 7 -27.20 -11.01 2.60
N THR A 8 -28.50 -11.06 2.84
CA THR A 8 -29.50 -10.08 2.38
C THR A 8 -29.11 -8.67 2.79
N SER A 9 -29.38 -7.68 1.94
CA SER A 9 -28.95 -6.28 2.14
C SER A 9 -29.37 -5.70 3.49
N ALA A 10 -30.52 -6.11 4.03
CA ALA A 10 -31.01 -5.73 5.36
C ALA A 10 -30.19 -6.34 6.52
N ASP A 11 -29.66 -7.55 6.35
CA ASP A 11 -28.95 -8.30 7.40
C ASP A 11 -27.45 -8.03 7.43
N ARG A 12 -26.90 -7.42 6.37
CA ARG A 12 -25.46 -7.10 6.26
C ARG A 12 -24.96 -6.25 7.41
N CYS A 13 -25.72 -5.24 7.83
CA CYS A 13 -25.32 -4.41 8.97
C CYS A 13 -25.29 -5.19 10.29
N ASN A 14 -26.28 -6.07 10.52
CA ASN A 14 -26.32 -6.91 11.71
C ASN A 14 -25.18 -7.92 11.73
N PHE A 15 -24.86 -8.51 10.57
CA PHE A 15 -23.72 -9.41 10.42
C PHE A 15 -22.40 -8.70 10.74
N VAL A 16 -22.17 -7.50 10.19
CA VAL A 16 -20.93 -6.72 10.43
C VAL A 16 -20.80 -6.30 11.89
N LYS A 17 -21.91 -5.99 12.58
CA LYS A 17 -21.87 -5.63 14.01
C LYS A 17 -21.62 -6.80 14.94
N ASN A 18 -22.12 -7.99 14.59
CA ASN A 18 -22.11 -9.16 15.47
C ASN A 18 -20.91 -10.09 15.22
N THR A 19 -20.18 -9.89 14.13
CA THR A 19 -19.03 -10.73 13.77
C THR A 19 -17.73 -10.04 14.20
N PRO A 20 -16.95 -10.60 15.14
CA PRO A 20 -15.71 -9.98 15.62
C PRO A 20 -14.64 -9.88 14.52
N ASP A 21 -14.60 -10.81 13.56
CA ASP A 21 -13.70 -10.74 12.39
C ASP A 21 -13.94 -9.53 11.48
N CYS A 22 -15.04 -8.79 11.68
CA CYS A 22 -15.36 -7.58 10.93
C CYS A 22 -14.95 -6.30 11.67
N ASP A 23 -14.53 -6.41 12.93
CA ASP A 23 -14.08 -5.27 13.70
C ASP A 23 -12.59 -5.04 13.44
N MET A 24 -12.26 -3.94 12.78
CA MET A 24 -10.86 -3.54 12.56
C MET A 24 -10.39 -2.78 13.81
N GLU A 25 -9.89 -3.48 14.81
CA GLU A 25 -9.40 -2.86 16.07
C GLU A 25 -8.22 -1.90 15.83
N ASP A 26 -7.40 -2.15 14.80
CA ASP A 26 -6.22 -1.33 14.48
C ASP A 26 -6.52 -0.18 13.51
N GLY A 27 -7.76 -0.06 13.02
CA GLY A 27 -8.16 0.97 12.07
C GLY A 27 -8.73 2.21 12.76
N PHE A 28 -8.20 3.41 12.44
CA PHE A 28 -8.77 4.67 12.92
C PHE A 28 -10.24 4.86 12.49
N ILE A 29 -10.61 4.25 11.35
CA ILE A 29 -11.95 4.31 10.76
C ILE A 29 -12.35 2.90 10.31
N ASN A 30 -13.45 2.38 10.86
CA ASN A 30 -14.00 1.09 10.46
C ASN A 30 -14.89 1.23 9.22
N TYR A 31 -14.27 1.20 8.04
CA TYR A 31 -14.93 1.39 6.74
C TYR A 31 -16.04 0.36 6.46
N LEU A 32 -15.92 -0.87 6.97
CA LEU A 32 -16.95 -1.91 6.84
C LEU A 32 -18.26 -1.48 7.51
N ARG A 33 -18.17 -0.94 8.73
CA ARG A 33 -19.34 -0.42 9.44
C ARG A 33 -19.91 0.81 8.73
N ILE A 34 -19.07 1.68 8.18
CA ILE A 34 -19.52 2.85 7.42
C ILE A 34 -20.29 2.43 6.15
N VAL A 35 -19.75 1.51 5.35
CA VAL A 35 -20.38 1.12 4.08
C VAL A 35 -21.71 0.41 4.30
N PHE A 36 -21.80 -0.50 5.27
CA PHE A 36 -22.98 -1.35 5.44
C PHE A 36 -23.98 -0.86 6.50
N CYS A 37 -23.58 0.02 7.44
CA CYS A 37 -24.46 0.50 8.52
C CYS A 37 -24.74 2.00 8.54
N LEU A 38 -24.06 2.84 7.74
CA LEU A 38 -24.28 4.29 7.79
C LEU A 38 -25.61 4.70 7.14
N LEU A 39 -25.97 4.09 6.00
CA LEU A 39 -27.19 4.39 5.26
C LEU A 39 -28.05 3.13 5.04
N PRO A 40 -29.36 3.29 4.75
CA PRO A 40 -30.25 2.18 4.38
C PRO A 40 -29.71 1.39 3.17
N PRO A 41 -30.09 0.10 3.03
CA PRO A 41 -29.59 -0.77 1.95
C PRO A 41 -29.79 -0.18 0.54
N ASP A 42 -30.87 0.57 0.31
CA ASP A 42 -31.16 1.21 -0.98
C ASP A 42 -30.20 2.35 -1.36
N LEU A 43 -29.51 2.94 -0.38
CA LEU A 43 -28.55 4.04 -0.57
C LEU A 43 -27.09 3.60 -0.40
N THR A 44 -26.82 2.30 -0.28
CA THR A 44 -25.47 1.74 -0.29
C THR A 44 -24.58 2.22 -1.45
N PRO A 45 -25.04 2.37 -2.71
CA PRO A 45 -24.17 2.89 -3.78
C PRO A 45 -23.74 4.34 -3.54
N PHE A 46 -24.53 5.14 -2.83
CA PHE A 46 -24.16 6.51 -2.48
C PHE A 46 -23.00 6.52 -1.48
N THR A 47 -23.05 5.66 -0.46
CA THR A 47 -21.96 5.51 0.52
C THR A 47 -20.65 5.06 -0.15
N ILE A 48 -20.72 4.12 -1.10
CA ILE A 48 -19.55 3.66 -1.87
C ILE A 48 -18.98 4.80 -2.72
N THR A 49 -19.84 5.60 -3.36
CA THR A 49 -19.43 6.76 -4.14
C THR A 49 -18.72 7.80 -3.27
N LEU A 50 -19.26 8.06 -2.07
CA LEU A 50 -18.65 8.97 -1.10
C LEU A 50 -17.27 8.47 -0.62
N CYS A 51 -17.14 7.17 -0.32
CA CYS A 51 -15.85 6.56 0.02
C CYS A 51 -14.84 6.66 -1.15
N SER A 52 -15.30 6.50 -2.38
CA SER A 52 -14.45 6.62 -3.57
C SER A 52 -13.95 8.06 -3.76
N ILE A 53 -14.83 9.06 -3.56
CA ILE A 53 -14.45 10.48 -3.59
C ILE A 53 -13.45 10.79 -2.47
N TRP A 54 -13.68 10.27 -1.26
CA TRP A 54 -12.75 10.42 -0.14
C TRP A 54 -11.37 9.82 -0.45
N LEU A 55 -11.33 8.64 -1.07
CA LEU A 55 -10.08 8.00 -1.49
C LEU A 55 -9.32 8.86 -2.52
N LEU A 56 -10.03 9.41 -3.52
CA LEU A 56 -9.42 10.32 -4.49
C LEU A 56 -8.88 11.60 -3.84
N PHE A 57 -9.59 12.13 -2.85
CA PHE A 57 -9.14 13.29 -2.08
C PHE A 57 -7.86 12.99 -1.29
N LEU A 58 -7.79 11.84 -0.62
CA LEU A 58 -6.57 11.39 0.06
C LEU A 58 -5.40 11.25 -0.93
N PHE A 59 -5.65 10.66 -2.11
CA PHE A 59 -4.63 10.52 -3.14
C PHE A 59 -4.11 11.87 -3.67
N MET A 60 -5.02 12.85 -3.84
CA MET A 60 -4.65 14.21 -4.20
C MET A 60 -3.79 14.88 -3.12
N ILE A 61 -4.13 14.71 -1.84
CA ILE A 61 -3.31 15.24 -0.73
C ILE A 61 -1.93 14.60 -0.72
N LEU A 62 -1.83 13.28 -0.94
CA LEU A 62 -0.55 12.59 -1.04
C LEU A 62 0.29 13.15 -2.19
N GLY A 63 -0.29 13.37 -3.37
CA GLY A 63 0.39 13.98 -4.51
C GLY A 63 0.88 15.41 -4.23
N LEU A 64 0.03 16.24 -3.60
CA LEU A 64 0.40 17.59 -3.20
C LEU A 64 1.52 17.60 -2.14
N THR A 65 1.45 16.69 -1.18
CA THR A 65 2.47 16.52 -0.14
C THR A 65 3.79 16.09 -0.76
N ALA A 66 3.79 15.12 -1.66
CA ALA A 66 4.98 14.67 -2.38
C ALA A 66 5.64 15.83 -3.17
N SER A 67 4.84 16.68 -3.81
CA SER A 67 5.33 17.85 -4.55
C SER A 67 6.06 18.87 -3.65
N LYS A 68 5.63 19.00 -2.39
CA LYS A 68 6.25 19.88 -1.38
C LYS A 68 7.40 19.19 -0.65
N PHE A 69 7.35 17.86 -0.54
CA PHE A 69 8.35 17.06 0.13
C PHE A 69 9.66 17.02 -0.65
N CYS A 70 9.63 16.84 -1.97
CA CYS A 70 10.82 16.81 -2.84
C CYS A 70 11.78 18.02 -2.68
N PRO A 71 11.33 19.29 -2.77
CA PRO A 71 12.22 20.44 -2.61
C PRO A 71 12.75 20.59 -1.17
N ASN A 72 11.93 20.28 -0.15
CA ASN A 72 12.37 20.30 1.24
C ASN A 72 13.44 19.24 1.51
N LEU A 73 13.28 18.06 0.92
CA LEU A 73 14.27 16.98 0.99
C LEU A 73 15.60 17.38 0.36
N SER A 74 15.54 18.07 -0.78
CA SER A 74 16.71 18.60 -1.48
C SER A 74 17.48 19.62 -0.61
N ALA A 75 16.76 20.50 0.09
CA ALA A 75 17.36 21.47 1.01
C ALA A 75 18.02 20.80 2.22
N ILE A 76 17.38 19.77 2.80
CA ILE A 76 17.93 18.97 3.90
C ILE A 76 19.18 18.20 3.41
N SER A 77 19.11 17.53 2.26
CA SER A 77 20.26 16.83 1.66
C SER A 77 21.45 17.76 1.42
N SER A 78 21.19 18.99 0.99
CA SER A 78 22.21 20.01 0.80
C SER A 78 22.85 20.45 2.12
N SER A 79 22.07 20.55 3.20
CA SER A 79 22.61 20.84 4.54
C SER A 79 23.43 19.68 5.12
N LEU A 80 23.08 18.44 4.79
CA LEU A 80 23.81 17.24 5.21
C LEU A 80 24.98 16.86 4.28
N HIS A 81 25.30 17.65 3.24
CA HIS A 81 26.31 17.32 2.22
C HIS A 81 26.09 15.96 1.52
N LEU A 82 24.85 15.50 1.41
CA LEU A 82 24.51 14.26 0.72
C LEU A 82 24.22 14.52 -0.77
N THR A 83 24.62 13.58 -1.62
CA THR A 83 24.32 13.64 -3.07
C THR A 83 22.82 13.51 -3.32
N HIS A 84 22.29 14.25 -4.30
CA HIS A 84 20.86 14.26 -4.64
C HIS A 84 20.29 12.87 -4.96
N ASN A 85 21.13 11.96 -5.46
CA ASN A 85 20.75 10.55 -5.64
C ASN A 85 20.42 9.89 -4.30
N VAL A 86 21.27 10.01 -3.27
CA VAL A 86 21.04 9.36 -1.96
C VAL A 86 19.78 9.89 -1.29
N ALA A 87 19.47 11.18 -1.45
CA ALA A 87 18.24 11.77 -0.93
C ALA A 87 16.98 11.15 -1.56
N GLY A 88 16.94 11.02 -2.89
CA GLY A 88 15.82 10.40 -3.59
C GLY A 88 15.69 8.90 -3.30
N VAL A 89 16.79 8.15 -3.31
CA VAL A 89 16.72 6.68 -3.14
C VAL A 89 16.46 6.28 -1.68
N THR A 90 16.76 7.14 -0.71
CA THR A 90 16.65 6.80 0.72
C THR A 90 15.44 7.48 1.38
N PHE A 91 15.38 8.81 1.42
CA PHE A 91 14.36 9.48 2.23
C PHE A 91 12.98 9.47 1.56
N LEU A 92 12.92 9.57 0.22
CA LEU A 92 11.65 9.46 -0.50
C LEU A 92 11.14 8.01 -0.52
N ALA A 93 12.05 7.03 -0.66
CA ALA A 93 11.69 5.62 -0.53
C ALA A 93 11.23 5.28 0.90
N LEU A 94 11.91 5.78 1.93
CA LEU A 94 11.54 5.57 3.33
C LEU A 94 10.23 6.29 3.71
N GLY A 95 10.00 7.50 3.20
CA GLY A 95 8.75 8.23 3.43
C GLY A 95 7.52 7.52 2.87
N ASN A 96 7.66 6.88 1.69
CA ASN A 96 6.60 6.05 1.12
C ASN A 96 6.50 4.68 1.80
N GLY A 97 7.61 4.02 2.11
CA GLY A 97 7.62 2.65 2.65
C GLY A 97 7.34 2.53 4.15
N ALA A 98 7.61 3.56 4.95
CA ALA A 98 7.32 3.56 6.38
C ALA A 98 5.84 3.27 6.72
N PRO A 99 4.85 3.98 6.16
CA PRO A 99 3.44 3.68 6.43
C PRO A 99 3.03 2.27 5.99
N ASP A 100 3.60 1.74 4.89
CA ASP A 100 3.32 0.38 4.44
C ASP A 100 3.87 -0.67 5.42
N ILE A 101 5.08 -0.45 5.97
CA ILE A 101 5.65 -1.32 7.00
C ILE A 101 4.81 -1.29 8.28
N PHE A 102 4.37 -0.11 8.73
CA PHE A 102 3.50 -0.01 9.90
C PHE A 102 2.15 -0.69 9.67
N SER A 103 1.57 -0.55 8.47
CA SER A 103 0.34 -1.23 8.09
C SER A 103 0.52 -2.76 8.06
N ALA A 104 1.64 -3.24 7.52
CA ALA A 104 1.98 -4.66 7.52
C ALA A 104 2.19 -5.20 8.94
N MET A 105 2.91 -4.48 9.80
CA MET A 105 3.11 -4.86 11.21
C MET A 105 1.78 -4.95 11.98
N ALA A 106 0.89 -3.98 11.79
CA ALA A 106 -0.46 -4.04 12.37
C ALA A 106 -1.26 -5.25 11.86
N ALA A 107 -1.15 -5.55 10.57
CA ALA A 107 -1.74 -6.74 9.96
C ALA A 107 -1.16 -8.06 10.53
N PHE A 108 0.14 -8.12 10.84
CA PHE A 108 0.80 -9.30 11.41
C PHE A 108 0.44 -9.58 12.87
N SER A 109 -0.11 -8.61 13.61
CA SER A 109 -0.65 -8.85 14.95
C SER A 109 -1.84 -9.81 14.96
N HIS A 110 -2.46 -10.09 13.80
CA HIS A 110 -3.63 -10.97 13.70
C HIS A 110 -3.36 -12.23 12.83
N PRO A 111 -3.92 -13.40 13.19
CA PRO A 111 -3.59 -14.70 12.59
C PRO A 111 -4.15 -14.96 11.17
N HIS A 112 -4.74 -13.95 10.50
CA HIS A 112 -5.32 -14.08 9.15
C HIS A 112 -4.48 -13.40 8.05
N THR A 113 -3.18 -13.67 8.03
CA THR A 113 -2.16 -12.86 7.35
C THR A 113 -1.85 -13.24 5.90
N ALA A 114 -2.37 -14.38 5.41
CA ALA A 114 -2.07 -14.88 4.07
C ALA A 114 -2.59 -13.94 2.95
N GLY A 115 -3.77 -13.33 3.13
CA GLY A 115 -4.38 -12.45 2.13
C GLY A 115 -3.67 -11.09 1.99
N LEU A 116 -3.14 -10.57 3.09
CA LEU A 116 -2.48 -9.26 3.14
C LEU A 116 -1.10 -9.31 2.47
N ALA A 117 -0.34 -10.39 2.67
CA ALA A 117 0.92 -10.62 1.98
C ALA A 117 0.74 -10.71 0.45
N VAL A 118 -0.30 -11.40 -0.01
CA VAL A 118 -0.64 -11.48 -1.44
C VAL A 118 -1.03 -10.10 -1.98
N GLY A 119 -1.80 -9.31 -1.22
CA GLY A 119 -2.18 -7.95 -1.60
C GLY A 119 -0.97 -7.02 -1.80
N ALA A 120 0.02 -7.09 -0.91
CA ALA A 120 1.26 -6.30 -1.02
C ALA A 120 2.09 -6.66 -2.27
N LEU A 121 2.16 -7.95 -2.62
CA LEU A 121 2.84 -8.40 -3.85
C LEU A 121 2.14 -7.88 -5.10
N PHE A 122 0.80 -7.98 -5.14
CA PHE A 122 0.01 -7.45 -6.25
C PHE A 122 0.16 -5.93 -6.38
N ALA A 123 0.20 -5.20 -5.26
CA ALA A 123 0.46 -3.77 -5.26
C ALA A 123 1.86 -3.45 -5.81
N GLY A 124 2.89 -4.19 -5.40
CA GLY A 124 4.26 -4.02 -5.91
C GLY A 124 4.38 -4.30 -7.41
N ILE A 125 3.72 -5.35 -7.91
CA ILE A 125 3.69 -5.68 -9.35
C ILE A 125 2.92 -4.59 -10.13
N PHE A 126 1.80 -4.12 -9.59
CA PHE A 126 1.01 -3.05 -10.22
C PHE A 126 1.80 -1.75 -10.32
N VAL A 127 2.46 -1.32 -9.24
CA VAL A 127 3.27 -0.09 -9.22
C VAL A 127 4.44 -0.21 -10.18
N THR A 128 5.18 -1.32 -10.16
CA THR A 128 6.34 -1.49 -11.05
C THR A 128 5.95 -1.61 -12.52
N THR A 129 4.83 -2.27 -12.84
CA THR A 129 4.43 -2.46 -14.24
C THR A 129 3.73 -1.22 -14.80
N VAL A 130 2.76 -0.66 -14.06
CA VAL A 130 1.92 0.43 -14.54
C VAL A 130 2.61 1.77 -14.37
N VAL A 131 3.22 2.07 -13.23
CA VAL A 131 3.85 3.38 -12.98
C VAL A 131 5.18 3.48 -13.71
N ALA A 132 6.07 2.46 -13.63
CA ALA A 132 7.33 2.51 -14.38
C ALA A 132 7.08 2.42 -15.90
N GLY A 133 6.11 1.61 -16.33
CA GLY A 133 5.71 1.50 -17.74
C GLY A 133 5.17 2.82 -18.29
N SER A 134 4.27 3.49 -17.56
CA SER A 134 3.73 4.79 -18.00
C SER A 134 4.79 5.90 -17.99
N VAL A 135 5.66 5.97 -16.98
CA VAL A 135 6.78 6.93 -16.95
C VAL A 135 7.74 6.71 -18.13
N SER A 136 8.01 5.46 -18.51
CA SER A 136 8.84 5.14 -19.69
C SER A 136 8.25 5.59 -21.02
N LEU A 137 6.91 5.67 -21.10
CA LEU A 137 6.18 6.03 -22.32
C LEU A 137 6.12 7.55 -22.54
N PHE A 138 5.98 8.33 -21.46
CA PHE A 138 5.81 9.78 -21.53
C PHE A 138 7.13 10.57 -21.61
N LYS A 139 8.25 9.99 -21.17
CA LYS A 139 9.57 10.62 -21.25
C LYS A 139 10.61 9.57 -21.68
N PRO A 140 11.12 9.62 -22.92
CA PRO A 140 12.27 8.82 -23.31
C PRO A 140 13.51 9.39 -22.60
N PHE A 141 13.76 8.94 -21.38
CA PHE A 141 15.01 9.22 -20.70
C PHE A 141 16.09 8.32 -21.30
N ALA A 142 17.22 8.91 -21.72
CA ALA A 142 18.42 8.17 -22.03
C ALA A 142 18.99 7.63 -20.70
N VAL A 143 18.51 6.45 -20.31
CA VAL A 143 18.88 5.82 -19.04
C VAL A 143 20.34 5.38 -19.09
N ALA A 144 21.16 5.88 -18.15
CA ALA A 144 22.51 5.38 -17.96
C ALA A 144 22.44 3.88 -17.62
N SER A 145 22.83 3.01 -18.57
CA SER A 145 22.60 1.56 -18.49
C SER A 145 23.20 0.89 -17.25
N ARG A 146 24.30 1.41 -16.70
CA ARG A 146 24.99 0.79 -15.55
C ARG A 146 24.22 0.88 -14.23
N PRO A 147 23.81 2.06 -13.74
CA PRO A 147 23.02 2.15 -12.51
C PRO A 147 21.63 1.51 -12.65
N PHE A 148 21.01 1.61 -13.83
CA PHE A 148 19.70 1.00 -14.08
C PHE A 148 19.75 -0.53 -14.06
N LEU A 149 20.74 -1.13 -14.73
CA LEU A 149 20.90 -2.59 -14.72
C LEU A 149 21.17 -3.12 -13.31
N ARG A 150 21.98 -2.39 -12.51
CA ARG A 150 22.21 -2.73 -11.10
C ARG A 150 20.89 -2.73 -10.33
N ASP A 151 20.11 -1.67 -10.42
CA ASP A 151 18.88 -1.52 -9.64
C ASP A 151 17.81 -2.56 -10.06
N VAL A 152 17.72 -2.90 -11.36
CA VAL A 152 16.85 -3.98 -11.87
C VAL A 152 17.29 -5.36 -11.39
N ILE A 153 18.60 -5.65 -11.39
CA ILE A 153 19.12 -6.94 -10.89
C ILE A 153 18.82 -7.10 -9.40
N PHE A 154 19.09 -6.06 -8.59
CA PHE A 154 18.76 -6.10 -7.16
C PHE A 154 17.26 -6.28 -6.92
N TYR A 155 16.41 -5.63 -7.71
CA TYR A 155 14.96 -5.82 -7.65
C TYR A 155 14.55 -7.27 -7.99
N MET A 156 15.09 -7.84 -9.06
CA MET A 156 14.79 -9.23 -9.46
C MET A 156 15.23 -10.26 -8.41
N VAL A 157 16.39 -10.03 -7.77
CA VAL A 157 16.86 -10.88 -6.66
C VAL A 157 15.93 -10.78 -5.46
N ALA A 158 15.49 -9.57 -5.09
CA ALA A 158 14.53 -9.38 -4.00
C ALA A 158 13.20 -10.08 -4.28
N VAL A 159 12.64 -9.93 -5.49
CA VAL A 159 11.39 -10.61 -5.88
C VAL A 159 11.54 -12.13 -5.83
N PHE A 160 12.66 -12.66 -6.31
CA PHE A 160 12.94 -14.09 -6.27
C PHE A 160 13.08 -14.63 -4.84
N TRP A 161 13.73 -13.86 -3.96
CA TRP A 161 13.85 -14.18 -2.54
C TRP A 161 12.48 -14.22 -1.85
N THR A 162 11.65 -13.21 -2.08
CA THR A 162 10.28 -13.15 -1.55
C THR A 162 9.43 -14.31 -2.06
N PHE A 163 9.58 -14.67 -3.34
CA PHE A 163 8.90 -15.83 -3.93
C PHE A 163 9.32 -17.15 -3.24
N LEU A 164 10.61 -17.35 -2.99
CA LEU A 164 11.12 -18.52 -2.27
C LEU A 164 10.59 -18.60 -0.84
N MET A 165 10.50 -17.47 -0.13
CA MET A 165 9.92 -17.42 1.21
C MET A 165 8.45 -17.81 1.23
N LEU A 166 7.66 -17.29 0.28
CA LEU A 166 6.25 -17.64 0.14
C LEU A 166 6.06 -19.11 -0.23
N TYR A 167 6.91 -19.64 -1.11
CA TYR A 167 6.88 -21.04 -1.51
C TYR A 167 7.24 -22.00 -0.36
N ARG A 168 8.14 -21.58 0.54
CA ARG A 168 8.52 -22.38 1.72
C ARG A 168 7.45 -22.40 2.83
N GLY A 169 6.53 -21.44 2.86
CA GLY A 169 5.39 -21.45 3.79
C GLY A 169 5.73 -21.37 5.29
N THR A 170 7.01 -21.18 5.64
CA THR A 170 7.47 -21.06 7.04
C THR A 170 8.30 -19.79 7.19
N THR A 171 7.74 -18.78 7.84
CA THR A 171 8.45 -17.54 8.18
C THR A 171 9.15 -17.71 9.52
N THR A 172 10.42 -18.14 9.50
CA THR A 172 11.29 -18.10 10.68
C THR A 172 11.78 -16.66 10.90
N LEU A 173 11.56 -16.13 12.11
CA LEU A 173 11.86 -14.76 12.57
C LEU A 173 13.30 -14.26 12.29
N GLY A 174 14.24 -15.18 12.03
CA GLY A 174 15.64 -14.86 11.72
C GLY A 174 15.89 -14.39 10.29
N GLU A 175 14.93 -14.55 9.36
CA GLU A 175 15.10 -14.09 7.97
C GLU A 175 14.34 -12.77 7.65
N THR A 176 13.68 -12.19 8.65
CA THR A 176 12.92 -10.91 8.57
C THR A 176 13.66 -9.69 9.14
N LEU A 177 14.86 -9.86 9.70
CA LEU A 177 15.75 -8.80 10.19
C LEU A 177 16.87 -8.53 9.19
#